data_AF-A0A923X3S0-F1
#
_entry.id   AF-A0A923X3S0-F1
#
_cell.length_a   1.000
_cell.length_b   1.000
_cell.length_c   1.000
_cell.angle_alpha   90.00
_cell.angle_beta   90.00
_cell.angle_gamma   90.00
#
_symmetry.space_group_name_H-M   'P 1'
#
loop_
_entity.id
_entity.type
_entity.pdbx_description
1 polymer ?
#
loop_
_entity_poly.entity_id
_entity_poly.type
_entity_poly.pdbx_seq_one_letter_code
_entity_poly.pdbx_strand_id
1 'polypeptide(L)'
;SAADEATLYLQMRATAQLFGTPSSVIPPTVGDFDIYWREMLNSNVITVCDLARSMSRVIISPPLPRWQAAAWPLVNACTTALLPERLRDEFELTWNPRRERAFRAGAASIRRALPAVPARYRVVPLARSRELASRLPPPTH
;
A
#
# COMPACT_ATOMS: atom_id res chain seq x y z
N SER A 1 -3.04 -3.83 15.84
CA SER A 1 -2.63 -3.12 17.08
C SER A 1 -1.30 -2.44 16.82
N ALA A 2 -0.92 -1.43 17.61
CA ALA A 2 0.41 -0.78 17.47
C ALA A 2 1.57 -1.78 17.59
N ALA A 3 1.39 -2.85 18.38
CA ALA A 3 2.35 -3.96 18.47
C ALA A 3 2.45 -4.78 17.18
N ASP A 4 1.33 -5.04 16.51
CA ASP A 4 1.30 -5.76 15.23
C ASP A 4 1.98 -4.95 14.13
N GLU A 5 1.76 -3.62 14.14
CA GLU A 5 2.35 -2.67 13.20
C GLU A 5 3.87 -2.59 13.35
N ALA A 6 4.37 -2.48 14.58
CA ALA A 6 5.80 -2.53 14.85
C ALA A 6 6.42 -3.87 14.42
N THR A 7 5.73 -4.99 14.64
CA THR A 7 6.19 -6.32 14.23
C THR A 7 6.26 -6.43 12.70
N LEU A 8 5.23 -5.97 12.00
CA LEU A 8 5.18 -5.97 10.54
C LEU A 8 6.30 -5.09 9.96
N TYR A 9 6.54 -3.92 10.55
CA TYR A 9 7.62 -3.02 10.15
C TYR A 9 9.00 -3.71 10.22
N LEU A 10 9.29 -4.40 11.33
CA LEU A 10 10.54 -5.13 11.49
C LEU A 10 10.71 -6.26 10.46
N GLN A 11 9.61 -6.95 10.11
CA GLN A 11 9.63 -7.96 9.04
C GLN A 11 9.96 -7.33 7.68
N MET A 12 9.30 -6.22 7.34
CA MET A 12 9.55 -5.49 6.10
C MET A 12 10.98 -4.94 6.03
N ARG A 13 11.53 -4.45 7.15
CA ARG A 13 12.92 -4.02 7.25
C ARG A 13 13.90 -5.15 6.94
N ALA A 14 13.67 -6.34 7.49
CA ALA A 14 14.48 -7.52 7.18
C ALA A 14 14.39 -7.88 5.69
N THR A 15 13.20 -7.83 5.09
CA THR A 15 13.01 -8.03 3.66
C THR A 15 13.76 -7.00 2.81
N ALA A 16 13.72 -5.71 3.17
CA ALA A 16 14.43 -4.66 2.44
C ALA A 16 15.96 -4.86 2.46
N GLN A 17 16.51 -5.32 3.59
CA GLN A 17 17.94 -5.67 3.71
C GLN A 17 18.31 -6.86 2.80
N LEU A 18 17.45 -7.87 2.70
CA LEU A 18 17.65 -8.99 1.78
C LEU A 18 17.66 -8.55 0.31
N PHE A 19 16.90 -7.52 -0.04
CA PHE A 19 16.95 -6.89 -1.37
C PHE A 19 18.15 -5.95 -1.58
N GLY A 20 19.09 -5.88 -0.62
CA GLY A 20 20.33 -5.12 -0.73
C GLY A 20 20.23 -3.67 -0.24
N THR A 21 19.14 -3.28 0.43
CA THR A 21 19.02 -1.94 1.01
C THR A 21 19.90 -1.83 2.26
N PRO A 22 20.87 -0.89 2.34
CA PRO A 22 21.71 -0.73 3.51
C PRO A 22 20.90 -0.45 4.77
N SER A 23 21.29 -1.03 5.90
CA SER A 23 20.60 -0.80 7.18
C SER A 23 20.68 0.66 7.66
N SER A 24 21.67 1.42 7.18
CA SER A 24 21.88 2.84 7.48
C SER A 24 20.82 3.77 6.88
N VAL A 25 20.15 3.36 5.80
CA VAL A 25 19.11 4.16 5.14
C VAL A 25 17.69 3.72 5.49
N ILE A 26 17.54 2.58 6.19
CA ILE A 26 16.24 2.09 6.63
C ILE A 26 15.95 2.67 8.02
N PRO A 27 14.84 3.41 8.20
CA PRO A 27 14.48 3.94 9.51
C PRO A 27 14.39 2.83 10.58
N PRO A 28 14.75 3.11 11.84
CA PRO A 28 14.83 2.07 12.87
C PRO A 28 13.45 1.70 13.44
N THR A 29 12.48 2.62 13.40
CA THR A 29 11.12 2.39 13.90
C THR A 29 10.05 2.77 12.87
N VAL A 30 8.81 2.29 13.09
CA VAL A 30 7.66 2.67 12.26
C VAL A 30 7.37 4.17 12.35
N GLY A 31 7.58 4.79 13.52
CA GLY A 31 7.42 6.24 13.68
C GLY A 31 8.46 7.04 12.89
N ASP A 32 9.72 6.59 12.89
CA ASP A 32 10.77 7.22 12.08
C ASP A 32 10.50 7.03 10.58
N PHE A 33 9.95 5.88 10.20
CA PHE A 33 9.50 5.65 8.83
C PHE A 33 8.38 6.59 8.41
N ASP A 34 7.38 6.84 9.27
CA ASP A 34 6.29 7.78 8.97
C ASP A 34 6.79 9.23 8.81
N ILE A 35 7.82 9.62 9.55
CA ILE A 35 8.48 10.91 9.39
C ILE A 35 9.22 10.95 8.06
N TYR A 36 10.12 10.00 7.83
CA TYR A 36 10.89 9.86 6.58
C TYR A 36 9.98 9.85 5.34
N TRP A 37 8.89 9.07 5.37
CA TRP A 37 7.97 8.93 4.25
C TRP A 37 7.24 10.24 3.95
N ARG A 38 6.77 10.96 4.98
CA ARG A 38 6.14 12.28 4.80
C ARG A 38 7.13 13.31 4.27
N GLU A 39 8.35 13.33 4.79
CA GLU A 39 9.40 14.23 4.29
C GLU A 39 9.73 13.92 2.83
N MET A 40 9.90 12.64 2.49
CA MET A 40 10.19 12.20 1.13
C MET A 40 9.08 12.60 0.14
N LEU A 41 7.81 12.37 0.50
CA LEU A 41 6.66 12.76 -0.32
C LEU A 41 6.51 14.29 -0.48
N ASN A 42 6.88 15.07 0.55
CA ASN A 42 6.83 16.52 0.49
C ASN A 42 8.08 17.14 -0.18
N SER A 43 9.17 16.38 -0.28
CA SER A 43 10.41 16.81 -0.93
C SER A 43 10.31 16.79 -2.46
N ASN A 44 11.28 17.39 -3.14
CA ASN A 44 11.42 17.29 -4.60
C ASN A 44 12.22 16.06 -5.05
N VAL A 45 12.58 15.15 -4.13
CA VAL A 45 13.32 13.93 -4.47
C VAL A 45 12.46 12.99 -5.31
N ILE A 46 11.17 12.85 -4.97
CA ILE A 46 10.20 12.14 -5.80
C ILE A 46 9.61 13.15 -6.79
N THR A 47 10.17 13.18 -8.00
CA THR A 47 9.64 13.99 -9.11
C THR A 47 9.23 13.08 -10.26
N VAL A 48 8.11 13.37 -10.90
CA VAL A 48 7.68 12.65 -12.10
C VAL A 48 8.50 13.11 -13.30
N CYS A 49 9.43 12.27 -13.76
CA CYS A 49 10.11 12.46 -15.04
C CYS A 49 9.25 11.96 -16.21
N ASP A 50 9.62 12.34 -17.43
CA ASP A 50 8.85 11.97 -18.64
C ASP A 50 8.72 10.45 -18.84
N LEU A 51 9.73 9.68 -18.41
CA LEU A 51 9.68 8.22 -18.39
C LEU A 51 8.63 7.69 -17.39
N ALA A 52 8.55 8.27 -16.19
CA ALA A 52 7.52 7.91 -15.24
C ALA A 52 6.11 8.24 -15.78
N ARG A 53 5.97 9.37 -16.49
CA ARG A 53 4.71 9.76 -17.16
C ARG A 53 4.33 8.84 -18.34
N SER A 54 5.30 8.30 -19.07
CA SER A 54 5.02 7.35 -20.15
C SER A 54 4.60 5.99 -19.58
N MET A 55 5.29 5.50 -18.55
CA MET A 55 4.94 4.25 -17.86
C MET A 55 3.57 4.33 -17.16
N SER A 56 3.21 5.48 -16.57
CA SER A 56 1.93 5.64 -15.90
C SER A 56 0.75 5.41 -16.84
N ARG A 57 0.84 5.81 -18.11
CA ARG A 57 -0.22 5.59 -19.12
C ARG A 57 -0.47 4.12 -19.37
N VAL A 58 0.58 3.30 -19.42
CA VAL A 58 0.47 1.84 -19.60
C VAL A 58 -0.14 1.19 -18.36
N ILE A 59 0.26 1.66 -17.17
CA ILE A 59 -0.26 1.13 -15.89
C ILE A 59 -1.73 1.53 -15.69
N ILE A 60 -2.13 2.73 -16.10
CA ILE A 60 -3.49 3.27 -15.87
C ILE A 60 -4.44 2.87 -17.00
N SER A 61 -3.96 2.58 -18.21
CA SER A 61 -4.78 2.09 -19.32
C SER A 61 -4.14 0.86 -19.97
N PRO A 62 -4.02 -0.26 -19.24
CA PRO A 62 -3.55 -1.49 -19.82
C PRO A 62 -4.58 -2.02 -20.84
N PRO A 63 -4.11 -2.69 -21.90
CA PRO A 63 -4.98 -3.32 -22.88
C PRO A 63 -5.66 -4.54 -22.25
N LEU A 64 -6.83 -4.33 -21.64
CA LEU A 64 -7.60 -5.40 -21.00
C LEU A 64 -8.75 -5.90 -21.88
N PRO A 65 -9.09 -7.21 -21.80
CA PRO A 65 -10.32 -7.75 -22.35
C PRO A 65 -11.55 -6.99 -21.83
N ARG A 66 -12.59 -6.83 -22.68
CA ARG A 66 -13.79 -6.02 -22.37
C ARG A 66 -14.48 -6.35 -21.04
N TRP A 67 -14.44 -7.62 -20.62
CA TRP A 67 -15.03 -8.08 -19.37
C TRP A 67 -14.26 -7.63 -18.12
N GLN A 68 -12.95 -7.35 -18.23
CA GLN A 68 -12.12 -6.77 -17.17
C GLN A 68 -12.13 -5.24 -17.22
N ALA A 69 -12.27 -4.66 -18.42
CA ALA A 69 -12.27 -3.22 -18.65
C ALA A 69 -13.38 -2.48 -17.87
N ALA A 70 -14.49 -3.15 -17.56
CA ALA A 70 -15.59 -2.56 -16.78
C ALA A 70 -15.22 -2.26 -15.31
N ALA A 71 -14.38 -3.08 -14.69
CA ALA A 71 -13.92 -2.88 -13.32
C ALA A 71 -12.71 -1.93 -13.23
N TRP A 72 -12.04 -1.71 -14.36
CA TRP A 72 -10.79 -0.96 -14.43
C TRP A 72 -10.88 0.50 -13.96
N PRO A 73 -11.94 1.27 -14.25
CA PRO A 73 -12.10 2.62 -13.73
C PRO A 73 -12.12 2.69 -12.19
N LEU A 74 -12.63 1.65 -11.53
CA LEU A 74 -12.64 1.56 -10.06
C LEU A 74 -11.24 1.32 -9.52
N VAL A 75 -10.50 0.39 -10.14
CA VAL A 75 -9.09 0.10 -9.79
C VAL A 75 -8.25 1.36 -9.97
N ASN A 76 -8.39 2.03 -11.12
CA ASN A 76 -7.73 3.30 -11.38
C ASN A 76 -8.08 4.35 -10.33
N ALA A 77 -9.37 4.50 -9.99
CA ALA A 77 -9.79 5.46 -8.98
C ALA A 77 -9.17 5.18 -7.60
N CYS A 78 -9.03 3.92 -7.22
CA CYS A 78 -8.30 3.55 -6.00
C CYS A 78 -6.83 3.93 -6.12
N THR A 79 -6.15 3.52 -7.20
CA THR A 79 -4.72 3.80 -7.41
C THR A 79 -4.42 5.29 -7.38
N THR A 80 -5.18 6.11 -8.11
CA THR A 80 -5.02 7.57 -8.14
C THR A 80 -5.28 8.20 -6.77
N ALA A 81 -6.23 7.68 -6.01
CA ALA A 81 -6.56 8.25 -4.72
C ALA A 81 -5.53 7.92 -3.62
N LEU A 82 -4.72 6.88 -3.81
CA LEU A 82 -3.57 6.59 -2.94
C LEU A 82 -2.42 7.60 -3.16
N LEU A 83 -2.35 8.25 -4.33
CA LEU A 83 -1.31 9.23 -4.60
C LEU A 83 -1.59 10.55 -3.86
N PRO A 84 -0.55 11.25 -3.35
CA PRO A 84 -0.64 12.65 -2.94
C PRO A 84 -1.09 13.56 -4.10
N GLU A 85 -1.79 14.64 -3.78
CA GLU A 85 -2.36 15.59 -4.75
C GLU A 85 -1.31 16.11 -5.75
N ARG A 86 -0.15 16.53 -5.24
CA ARG A 86 0.99 16.97 -6.07
C ARG A 86 1.39 15.96 -7.14
N LEU A 87 1.51 14.67 -6.77
CA LEU A 87 1.94 13.64 -7.72
C LEU A 87 0.85 13.36 -8.76
N ARG A 88 -0.43 13.51 -8.43
CA ARG A 88 -1.52 13.36 -9.41
C ARG A 88 -1.45 14.41 -10.51
N ASP A 89 -1.13 15.64 -10.12
CA ASP A 89 -0.96 16.76 -11.06
C ASP A 89 0.29 16.55 -11.93
N GLU A 90 1.42 16.14 -11.33
CA GLU A 90 2.66 15.85 -12.07
C GLU A 90 2.52 14.68 -13.08
N PHE A 91 1.65 13.69 -12.76
CA PHE A 91 1.29 12.60 -13.66
C PHE A 91 0.18 12.95 -14.69
N GLU A 92 -0.35 14.18 -14.68
CA GLU A 92 -1.44 14.66 -15.55
C GLU A 92 -2.71 13.80 -15.49
N LEU A 93 -2.99 13.20 -14.33
CA LEU A 93 -4.12 12.28 -14.19
C LEU A 93 -5.40 13.08 -14.03
N THR A 94 -6.39 12.88 -14.91
CA THR A 94 -7.69 13.55 -14.82
C THR A 94 -8.45 13.12 -13.56
N TRP A 95 -8.22 13.84 -12.45
CA TRP A 95 -8.80 13.56 -11.14
C TRP A 95 -9.90 14.57 -10.81
N ASN A 96 -11.14 14.10 -10.65
CA ASN A 96 -12.28 14.96 -10.31
C ASN A 96 -12.42 15.08 -8.78
N PRO A 97 -12.58 16.28 -8.19
CA PRO A 97 -12.81 16.49 -6.76
C PRO A 97 -13.97 15.66 -6.16
N ARG A 98 -14.97 15.30 -6.97
CA ARG A 98 -16.07 14.41 -6.55
C ARG A 98 -15.60 12.98 -6.31
N ARG A 99 -14.64 12.49 -7.11
CA ARG A 99 -14.03 11.15 -6.95
C ARG A 99 -13.13 11.10 -5.72
N GLU A 100 -12.39 12.17 -5.44
CA GLU A 100 -11.63 12.32 -4.18
C GLU A 100 -12.52 12.17 -2.95
N ARG A 101 -13.66 12.90 -2.95
CA ARG A 101 -14.59 12.88 -1.82
C ARG A 101 -15.26 11.51 -1.66
N ALA A 102 -15.63 10.86 -2.77
CA ALA A 102 -16.17 9.50 -2.77
C ALA A 102 -15.14 8.48 -2.27
N PHE A 103 -13.87 8.60 -2.67
CA PHE A 103 -12.80 7.73 -2.18
C PHE A 103 -12.53 7.94 -0.69
N ARG A 104 -12.38 9.19 -0.22
CA ARG A 104 -12.20 9.47 1.22
C ARG A 104 -13.37 8.95 2.04
N ALA A 105 -14.59 9.12 1.55
CA ALA A 105 -15.79 8.58 2.17
C ALA A 105 -15.77 7.04 2.18
N GLY A 106 -15.47 6.40 1.06
CA GLY A 106 -15.33 4.94 0.94
C GLY A 106 -14.27 4.37 1.88
N ALA A 107 -13.08 4.96 1.92
CA ALA A 107 -12.01 4.56 2.82
C ALA A 107 -12.40 4.76 4.30
N ALA A 108 -13.10 5.84 4.64
CA ALA A 108 -13.62 6.05 5.99
C ALA A 108 -14.71 5.02 6.34
N SER A 109 -15.58 4.68 5.40
CA SER A 109 -16.61 3.64 5.55
C SER A 109 -15.97 2.26 5.74
N ILE A 110 -14.96 1.91 4.96
CA ILE A 110 -14.20 0.66 5.13
C ILE A 110 -13.51 0.64 6.50
N ARG A 111 -12.82 1.71 6.89
CA ARG A 111 -12.17 1.80 8.22
C ARG A 111 -13.17 1.65 9.37
N ARG A 112 -14.41 2.14 9.20
CA ARG A 112 -15.50 1.99 10.18
C ARG A 112 -16.16 0.63 10.13
N ALA A 113 -16.22 -0.01 8.97
CA ALA A 113 -16.80 -1.34 8.79
C ALA A 113 -15.82 -2.45 9.22
N LEU A 114 -14.51 -2.23 9.09
CA LEU A 114 -13.46 -3.21 9.37
C LEU A 114 -13.50 -3.81 10.79
N PRO A 115 -13.80 -3.05 11.87
CA PRO A 115 -14.02 -3.62 13.20
C PRO A 115 -15.23 -4.56 13.29
N ALA A 116 -16.25 -4.36 12.46
CA ALA A 116 -17.46 -5.18 12.42
C ALA A 116 -17.33 -6.41 11.50
N VAL A 117 -16.24 -6.51 10.72
CA VAL A 117 -15.97 -7.68 9.88
C VAL A 117 -15.56 -8.86 10.77
N PRO A 118 -16.27 -10.00 10.73
CA PRO A 118 -15.95 -11.18 11.52
C PRO A 118 -14.52 -11.67 11.24
N ALA A 119 -13.82 -12.12 12.29
CA ALA A 119 -12.40 -12.54 12.23
C ALA A 119 -12.08 -13.55 11.10
N ARG A 120 -13.05 -14.37 10.71
CA ARG A 120 -12.95 -15.33 9.59
C ARG A 120 -12.62 -14.70 8.24
N TYR A 121 -13.01 -13.45 7.99
CA TYR A 121 -12.69 -12.70 6.77
C TYR A 121 -11.57 -11.66 6.99
N ARG A 122 -11.25 -11.35 8.24
CA ARG A 122 -10.20 -10.39 8.63
C ARG A 122 -8.81 -11.03 8.68
N VAL A 123 -8.73 -12.35 8.84
CA VAL A 123 -7.48 -13.10 8.90
C VAL A 123 -7.18 -13.69 7.53
N VAL A 124 -6.17 -13.11 6.84
CA VAL A 124 -5.57 -13.73 5.66
C VAL A 124 -5.05 -15.12 6.05
N PRO A 125 -5.34 -16.20 5.31
CA PRO A 125 -4.99 -17.58 5.71
C PRO A 125 -3.51 -17.79 6.08
N LEU A 126 -2.61 -16.95 5.55
CA LEU A 126 -1.16 -16.96 5.81
C LEU A 126 -0.77 -16.61 7.27
N ALA A 127 -1.61 -15.87 8.00
CA ALA A 127 -1.37 -15.61 9.43
C ALA A 127 -1.80 -16.80 10.30
N ARG A 128 -2.86 -17.51 9.89
CA ARG A 128 -3.38 -18.67 10.62
C ARG A 128 -2.43 -19.88 10.55
N SER A 129 -1.74 -20.07 9.44
CA SER A 129 -0.77 -21.17 9.29
C SER A 129 0.44 -21.03 10.21
N ARG A 130 0.91 -19.80 10.48
CA ARG A 130 2.00 -19.53 11.43
C ARG A 130 1.59 -19.76 12.88
N GLU A 131 0.37 -19.38 13.26
CA GLU A 131 -0.14 -19.63 14.60
C GLU A 131 -0.38 -21.13 14.87
N LEU A 132 -0.74 -21.90 13.83
CA LEU A 132 -0.81 -23.36 13.90
C LEU A 132 0.59 -24.00 13.95
N ALA A 133 1.56 -23.48 13.21
CA ALA A 133 2.93 -23.96 13.22
C ALA A 133 3.63 -23.71 14.58
N SER A 134 3.33 -22.60 15.26
CA SER A 134 3.87 -22.32 16.61
C SER A 134 3.21 -23.13 17.73
N ARG A 135 2.09 -23.82 17.45
CA ARG A 135 1.39 -24.70 18.40
C ARG A 135 1.83 -26.17 18.27
N LEU A 136 2.59 -26.52 17.23
CA LEU A 136 3.12 -27.86 17.06
C LEU A 136 4.44 -28.00 17.85
N PRO A 137 4.63 -29.10 18.60
CA PRO A 137 5.91 -29.39 19.25
C PRO A 137 7.03 -29.48 18.20
N PRO A 138 8.26 -29.04 18.53
CA PRO A 138 9.38 -29.09 17.60
C PRO A 138 9.63 -30.55 17.15
N PRO A 139 10.00 -30.78 15.88
CA PRO A 139 10.31 -32.12 15.40
C PRO A 139 11.48 -32.69 16.21
N THR A 140 11.23 -33.80 16.89
CA THR A 140 12.27 -34.63 17.52
C THR A 140 13.06 -35.31 16.40
N HIS A 141 14.29 -34.87 16.20
CA HIS A 141 15.32 -35.62 15.49
C HIS A 141 16.07 -36.52 16.46
#